data_AF-A0A2T2TPC5-F1
#
_entry.id   AF-A0A2T2TPC5-F1
#
_cell.length_a   1.000
_cell.length_b   1.000
_cell.length_c   1.000
_cell.angle_alpha   90.00
_cell.angle_beta   90.00
_cell.angle_gamma   90.00
#
_symmetry.space_group_name_H-M   'P 1'
#
loop_
_entity.id
_entity.type
_entity.pdbx_description
1 polymer ?
#
loop_
_entity_poly.entity_id
_entity_poly.type
_entity_poly.pdbx_seq_one_letter_code
_entity_poly.pdbx_strand_id
1 'polypeptide(L)'
;MSELIVTGSRVLVRPEEGERQTESGLLVPASVAEKENVRGGRVVRCGPGYVMPNPEFSDEPWKEESQVRYLPLQAEPDDYAFFLQKEATEIRYEGEDYLIVPHQAILAFVRPEAEDHLENIEGLPDDLEEE
;
A
#
# COMPACT_ATOMS: atom_id res chain seq x y z
N MET A 1 6.35 -21.88 -7.76
CA MET A 1 6.35 -20.46 -7.35
C MET A 1 5.23 -20.31 -6.35
N SER A 2 5.53 -19.78 -5.18
CA SER A 2 4.52 -19.54 -4.15
C SER A 2 3.90 -18.18 -4.43
N GLU A 3 2.61 -18.01 -4.16
CA GLU A 3 1.94 -16.72 -4.30
C GLU A 3 1.61 -16.15 -2.92
N LEU A 4 2.01 -14.90 -2.67
CA LEU A 4 1.66 -14.19 -1.45
C LEU A 4 0.32 -13.46 -1.61
N ILE A 5 -0.73 -13.97 -0.99
CA ILE A 5 -2.08 -13.40 -1.06
C ILE A 5 -2.39 -12.61 0.22
N VAL A 6 -2.83 -11.36 0.06
CA VAL A 6 -3.23 -10.50 1.17
C VAL A 6 -4.71 -10.72 1.48
N THR A 7 -5.05 -10.87 2.76
CA THR A 7 -6.42 -11.20 3.19
C THR A 7 -7.09 -10.06 3.96
N GLY A 8 -8.40 -9.92 3.78
CA GLY A 8 -9.23 -8.90 4.43
C GLY A 8 -8.88 -7.47 4.03
N SER A 9 -9.11 -6.51 4.92
CA SER A 9 -8.79 -5.10 4.74
C SER A 9 -7.34 -4.79 5.14
N ARG A 10 -6.39 -5.45 4.48
CA ARG A 10 -4.94 -5.27 4.70
C ARG A 10 -4.24 -4.93 3.39
N VAL A 11 -3.11 -4.26 3.51
CA VAL A 11 -2.27 -3.83 2.40
C VAL A 11 -0.86 -4.33 2.66
N LEU A 12 -0.23 -4.93 1.66
CA LEU A 12 1.16 -5.32 1.67
C LEU A 12 1.98 -4.18 1.10
N VAL A 13 2.94 -3.70 1.89
CA VAL A 13 3.77 -2.54 1.59
C VAL A 13 5.23 -2.97 1.61
N ARG A 14 6.01 -2.52 0.63
CA ARG A 14 7.47 -2.58 0.69
C ARG A 14 7.95 -1.30 1.41
N PRO A 15 8.64 -1.42 2.56
CA PRO A 15 9.15 -0.25 3.27
C PRO A 15 10.17 0.50 2.42
N GLU A 16 10.21 1.83 2.51
CA GLU A 16 11.28 2.62 1.92
C GLU A 16 12.50 2.66 2.88
N GLU A 17 13.69 2.37 2.36
CA GLU A 17 14.94 2.47 3.11
C GLU A 17 15.37 3.95 3.20
N GLY A 18 14.82 4.71 4.14
CA GLY A 18 15.17 6.15 4.23
C GLY A 18 14.98 6.83 5.59
N GLU A 19 13.96 6.48 6.38
CA GLU A 19 13.52 7.33 7.51
C GLU A 19 14.41 7.33 8.76
N ARG A 20 15.60 6.70 8.74
CA ARG A 20 16.53 6.75 9.89
C ARG A 20 17.56 7.88 9.82
N GLN A 21 17.62 8.64 8.73
CA GLN A 21 18.48 9.82 8.63
C GLN A 21 17.61 11.05 8.44
N THR A 22 17.63 11.94 9.43
CA THR A 22 17.13 13.31 9.22
C THR A 22 17.95 13.97 8.11
N GLU A 23 17.39 14.93 7.38
CA GLU A 23 18.08 15.69 6.29
C GLU A 23 19.41 16.33 6.73
N SER A 24 19.68 16.37 8.04
CA SER A 24 20.89 16.94 8.65
C SER A 24 21.95 15.91 9.08
N GLY A 25 21.71 14.60 8.89
CA GLY A 25 22.64 13.54 9.31
C GLY A 25 22.73 13.33 10.83
N LEU A 26 21.81 13.91 11.60
CA LEU A 26 21.75 13.77 13.06
C LEU A 26 20.97 12.51 13.44
N LEU A 27 21.63 11.62 14.21
CA LEU A 27 21.01 10.46 14.85
C LEU A 27 20.09 10.96 15.97
N VAL A 28 18.78 10.84 15.78
CA VAL A 28 17.81 11.22 16.80
C VAL A 28 17.85 10.19 17.94
N PRO A 29 18.08 10.60 19.20
CA PRO A 29 18.04 9.66 20.33
C PRO A 29 16.65 9.00 20.41
N ALA A 30 16.60 7.72 20.78
CA ALA A 30 15.38 6.89 20.77
C ALA A 30 14.17 7.51 21.50
N SER A 31 14.40 8.44 22.42
CA SER A 31 13.39 9.17 23.19
C SER A 31 12.64 10.25 22.40
N VAL A 32 13.12 10.66 21.22
CA VAL A 32 12.48 11.68 20.35
C VAL A 32 11.82 11.06 19.11
N ALA A 33 12.21 9.83 18.75
CA ALA A 33 11.59 9.06 17.66
C ALA A 33 10.09 8.76 17.89
N GLU A 34 9.60 8.87 19.12
CA GLU A 34 8.19 8.68 19.46
C GLU A 34 7.24 9.71 18.81
N LYS A 35 7.77 10.82 18.28
CA LYS A 35 6.97 11.81 17.53
C LYS A 35 6.82 11.49 16.03
N GLU A 36 7.61 10.57 15.49
CA GLU A 36 7.60 10.16 14.08
C GLU A 36 7.10 8.72 13.92
N ASN A 37 5.94 8.39 14.48
CA ASN A 37 5.32 7.07 14.35
C ASN A 37 4.73 6.79 12.94
N VAL A 38 4.96 7.68 11.97
CA VAL A 38 4.48 7.55 10.60
C VAL A 38 5.63 7.06 9.76
N ARG A 39 5.38 6.00 8.98
CA ARG A 39 6.31 5.46 7.98
C ARG A 39 5.73 5.53 6.59
N GLY A 40 6.61 5.64 5.61
CA GLY A 40 6.33 5.53 4.19
C GLY A 40 6.72 4.16 3.60
N GLY A 41 6.09 3.83 2.47
CA GLY A 41 6.44 2.68 1.65
C GLY A 41 5.51 2.50 0.46
N ARG A 42 5.92 1.67 -0.50
CA ARG A 42 5.16 1.43 -1.74
C ARG A 42 4.24 0.22 -1.62
N VAL A 43 2.99 0.37 -2.04
CA VAL A 43 1.98 -0.69 -2.03
C VAL A 43 2.31 -1.74 -3.09
N VAL A 44 2.40 -3.00 -2.66
CA VAL A 44 2.72 -4.16 -3.50
C VAL A 44 1.46 -4.93 -3.86
N ARG A 45 0.59 -5.18 -2.87
CA ARG A 45 -0.68 -5.90 -3.04
C ARG A 45 -1.72 -5.41 -2.04
N CYS A 46 -2.98 -5.46 -2.45
CA CYS A 46 -4.12 -5.12 -1.60
C CYS A 46 -4.96 -6.38 -1.34
N GLY A 47 -5.47 -6.49 -0.12
CA GLY A 47 -6.48 -7.50 0.19
C GLY A 47 -7.84 -7.15 -0.46
N PRO A 48 -8.80 -8.09 -0.43
CA PRO A 48 -10.12 -7.92 -1.06
C PRO A 48 -10.96 -6.80 -0.41
N GLY A 49 -10.57 -6.33 0.78
CA GLY A 49 -11.25 -5.26 1.51
C GLY A 49 -12.25 -5.78 2.53
N TYR A 50 -13.37 -5.08 2.69
CA TYR A 50 -14.35 -5.35 3.75
C TYR A 50 -15.44 -6.29 3.27
N VAL A 51 -15.76 -7.30 4.09
CA VAL A 51 -16.89 -8.18 3.80
C VAL A 51 -18.19 -7.37 3.90
N MET A 52 -18.99 -7.41 2.85
CA MET A 52 -20.31 -6.82 2.82
C MET A 52 -21.34 -7.90 3.16
N PRO A 53 -22.28 -7.66 4.09
CA PRO A 53 -23.40 -8.57 4.29
C PRO A 53 -24.22 -8.60 3.01
N ASN A 54 -24.53 -9.79 2.51
CA ASN A 54 -25.44 -9.92 1.38
C ASN A 54 -26.86 -9.56 1.88
N PRO A 55 -27.51 -8.50 1.36
CA PRO A 55 -28.88 -8.17 1.76
C PRO A 55 -29.89 -9.25 1.33
N GLU A 56 -29.51 -10.12 0.37
CA GLU A 56 -30.33 -11.24 -0.05
C GLU A 56 -30.08 -12.48 0.80
N PHE A 57 -30.60 -12.49 2.03
CA PHE A 57 -31.15 -13.73 2.61
C PHE A 57 -32.55 -13.93 2.01
N SER A 58 -32.62 -14.19 0.71
CA SER A 58 -33.85 -14.69 0.10
C SER A 58 -33.86 -16.21 0.31
N ASP A 59 -34.85 -16.72 1.07
CA ASP A 59 -35.21 -18.13 1.25
C ASP A 59 -35.66 -18.80 -0.07
N GLU A 60 -34.88 -18.63 -1.14
CA GLU A 60 -35.18 -19.14 -2.47
C GLU A 60 -34.18 -20.25 -2.81
N PRO A 61 -34.59 -21.53 -2.74
CA PRO A 61 -33.70 -22.69 -2.86
C PRO A 61 -33.06 -22.90 -4.25
N TRP A 62 -33.34 -22.01 -5.21
CA TRP A 62 -32.76 -22.01 -6.56
C TRP A 62 -31.74 -20.89 -6.78
N LYS A 63 -31.55 -19.95 -5.85
CA LYS A 63 -30.45 -18.98 -5.93
C LYS A 63 -29.17 -19.66 -5.46
N GLU A 64 -28.15 -19.63 -6.31
CA GLU A 64 -26.80 -20.10 -5.98
C GLU A 64 -26.33 -19.50 -4.66
N GLU A 65 -25.60 -20.29 -3.86
CA GLU A 65 -25.11 -19.89 -2.54
C GLU A 65 -24.53 -18.47 -2.60
N SER A 66 -24.98 -17.64 -1.67
CA SER A 66 -24.69 -16.21 -1.62
C SER A 66 -23.18 -15.96 -1.69
N GLN A 67 -22.68 -15.58 -2.87
CA GLN A 67 -21.28 -15.23 -3.07
C GLN A 67 -20.92 -14.09 -2.11
N VAL A 68 -19.85 -14.28 -1.33
CA VAL A 68 -19.35 -13.27 -0.39
C VAL A 68 -18.94 -12.04 -1.19
N ARG A 69 -19.61 -10.91 -0.96
CA ARG A 69 -19.30 -9.64 -1.60
C ARG A 69 -18.28 -8.90 -0.76
N TYR A 70 -17.32 -8.27 -1.42
CA TYR A 70 -16.33 -7.41 -0.77
C TYR A 70 -16.45 -5.97 -1.27
N LEU A 71 -16.31 -5.02 -0.35
CA LEU A 71 -16.04 -3.63 -0.67
C LEU A 71 -14.52 -3.46 -0.79
N PRO A 72 -13.98 -3.15 -1.98
CA PRO A 72 -12.54 -3.05 -2.19
C PRO A 72 -11.91 -1.91 -1.37
N LEU A 73 -10.60 -2.00 -1.18
CA LEU A 73 -9.82 -0.94 -0.56
C LEU A 73 -9.59 0.22 -1.55
N GLN A 74 -9.37 1.43 -1.00
CA GLN A 74 -8.95 2.59 -1.80
C GLN A 74 -7.51 2.46 -2.32
N ALA A 75 -6.69 1.65 -1.63
CA ALA A 75 -5.31 1.38 -1.99
C ALA A 75 -5.22 0.65 -3.33
N GLU A 76 -4.37 1.15 -4.21
CA GLU A 76 -4.01 0.49 -5.47
C GLU A 76 -2.55 0.03 -5.43
N PRO A 77 -2.18 -1.03 -6.17
CA PRO A 77 -0.77 -1.35 -6.40
C PRO A 77 -0.02 -0.13 -6.92
N ASP A 78 1.25 0.01 -6.52
CA ASP A 78 2.13 1.15 -6.83
C ASP A 78 1.82 2.49 -6.13
N ASP A 79 0.73 2.60 -5.38
CA ASP A 79 0.53 3.76 -4.50
C ASP A 79 1.66 3.87 -3.47
N TYR A 80 2.06 5.10 -3.12
CA TYR A 80 2.93 5.35 -1.98
C TYR A 80 2.09 5.63 -0.74
N ALA A 81 2.19 4.80 0.29
CA ALA A 81 1.36 4.86 1.48
C ALA A 81 2.12 5.44 2.68
N PHE A 82 1.50 6.41 3.36
CA PHE A 82 1.90 6.83 4.70
C PHE A 82 1.05 6.11 5.73
N PHE A 83 1.67 5.44 6.69
CA PHE A 83 0.95 4.62 7.67
C PHE A 83 1.63 4.63 9.04
N LEU A 84 0.87 4.25 10.07
CA LEU A 84 1.39 4.17 11.44
C LEU A 84 2.28 2.93 11.63
N GLN A 85 3.56 3.13 11.95
CA GLN A 85 4.52 2.04 12.15
C GLN A 85 4.05 1.03 13.21
N LYS A 86 3.46 1.52 14.30
CA LYS A 86 3.02 0.68 15.44
C LYS A 86 1.96 -0.37 15.06
N GLU A 87 1.20 -0.13 14.00
CA GLU A 87 0.14 -1.03 13.52
C GLU A 87 0.64 -1.96 12.39
N ALA A 88 1.84 -1.71 11.87
CA ALA A 88 2.43 -2.48 10.78
C ALA A 88 3.09 -3.77 11.31
N THR A 89 2.83 -4.89 10.64
CA THR A 89 3.45 -6.18 10.95
C THR A 89 4.51 -6.51 9.92
N GLU A 90 5.75 -6.72 10.36
CA GLU A 90 6.87 -7.08 9.47
C GLU A 90 6.85 -8.57 9.13
N ILE A 91 7.03 -8.89 7.84
CA ILE A 91 7.16 -10.25 7.34
C ILE A 91 8.34 -10.33 6.37
N ARG A 92 8.98 -11.50 6.30
CA ARG A 92 10.01 -11.80 5.30
C ARG A 92 9.49 -12.88 4.36
N TYR A 93 9.54 -12.62 3.06
CA TYR A 93 9.06 -13.54 2.02
C TYR A 93 10.01 -13.54 0.84
N GLU A 94 10.43 -14.73 0.38
CA GLU A 94 11.38 -14.89 -0.74
C GLU A 94 12.69 -14.10 -0.61
N GLY A 95 13.13 -13.80 0.61
CA GLY A 95 14.35 -13.05 0.90
C GLY A 95 14.17 -11.54 1.03
N GLU A 96 12.95 -11.04 0.76
CA GLU A 96 12.59 -9.62 0.82
C GLU A 96 11.75 -9.33 2.07
N ASP A 97 11.91 -8.13 2.63
CA ASP A 97 11.15 -7.66 3.79
C ASP A 97 9.93 -6.83 3.34
N TYR A 98 8.77 -7.13 3.94
CA TYR A 98 7.50 -6.45 3.69
C TYR A 98 6.80 -6.09 4.99
N LEU A 99 5.89 -5.14 4.89
CA LEU A 99 5.01 -4.72 5.96
C LEU A 99 3.55 -5.04 5.58
N ILE A 100 2.85 -5.76 6.45
CA ILE A 100 1.40 -5.89 6.38
C ILE A 100 0.80 -4.76 7.21
N VAL A 101 0.08 -3.86 6.56
CA VAL A 101 -0.53 -2.69 7.17
C VAL A 101 -2.06 -2.84 7.12
N PRO A 102 -2.77 -2.73 8.26
CA PRO A 102 -4.23 -2.71 8.25
C PRO A 102 -4.72 -1.39 7.63
N HIS A 103 -5.81 -1.44 6.85
CA HIS A 103 -6.32 -0.25 6.15
C HIS A 103 -6.56 0.96 7.07
N GLN A 104 -7.03 0.74 8.30
CA GLN A 104 -7.25 1.79 9.30
C GLN A 104 -5.99 2.53 9.77
N ALA A 105 -4.81 1.93 9.58
CA ALA A 105 -3.53 2.51 9.96
C ALA A 105 -2.89 3.33 8.84
N ILE A 106 -3.45 3.27 7.63
CA ILE A 106 -3.01 4.07 6.50
C ILE A 106 -3.64 5.45 6.62
N LEU A 107 -2.79 6.48 6.54
CA LEU A 107 -3.15 7.87 6.73
C LEU A 107 -3.38 8.57 5.39
N ALA A 108 -2.56 8.25 4.39
CA ALA A 108 -2.63 8.87 3.07
C ALA A 108 -1.99 7.96 2.00
N PHE A 109 -2.42 8.15 0.75
CA PHE A 109 -1.77 7.64 -0.45
C PHE A 109 -1.29 8.80 -1.32
N VAL A 110 -0.10 8.68 -1.88
CA VAL A 110 0.37 9.49 -3.01
C VAL A 110 0.33 8.60 -4.23
N ARG A 111 -0.44 9.03 -5.23
CA ARG A 111 -0.57 8.35 -6.50
C ARG A 111 0.13 9.20 -7.54
N PRO A 112 1.18 8.69 -8.21
CA PRO A 112 1.82 9.43 -9.28
C PRO A 112 0.79 9.70 -10.37
N GLU A 113 0.78 10.92 -10.91
CA GLU A 113 -0.05 11.21 -12.08
C GLU A 113 0.58 10.52 -13.30
N ALA A 114 -0.24 10.20 -14.31
CA ALA A 114 0.27 9.56 -15.52
C ALA A 114 1.37 10.39 -16.22
N GLU A 115 1.40 11.70 -15.98
CA GLU A 115 2.38 12.65 -16.51
C GLU A 115 3.74 12.58 -15.77
N ASP A 116 3.76 12.24 -14.46
CA ASP A 116 5.00 12.07 -13.68
C ASP A 116 5.89 10.92 -14.19
N HIS A 117 5.29 9.95 -14.88
CA HIS A 117 6.02 8.85 -15.49
C HIS A 117 6.82 9.28 -16.73
N LEU A 118 6.45 10.39 -17.39
CA LEU A 118 7.17 10.87 -18.57
C LEU A 118 8.45 11.63 -18.18
N GLU A 119 8.43 12.35 -17.06
CA GLU A 119 9.59 13.11 -16.56
C GLU A 119 10.70 12.19 -15.98
N ASN A 120 10.33 11.02 -15.47
CA ASN A 120 11.26 10.04 -14.92
C ASN A 120 11.88 9.10 -15.96
N ILE A 121 11.49 9.21 -17.24
CA ILE A 121 12.18 8.55 -18.33
C ILE A 121 13.35 9.47 -18.72
N GLU A 122 14.52 9.23 -18.15
CA GLU A 122 15.77 9.84 -18.64
C GLU A 122 15.90 9.57 -20.15
N GLY A 123 15.78 10.62 -20.96
CA GLY A 123 16.18 10.62 -22.36
C GLY A 123 15.06 10.77 -23.40
N LEU A 124 14.09 11.66 -23.20
CA LEU A 124 13.42 12.27 -24.35
C LEU A 124 14.39 13.28 -24.99
N PRO A 125 14.83 13.09 -26.25
CA PRO A 125 15.49 14.14 -26.99
C PRO A 125 14.56 15.36 -27.11
N ASP A 126 15.07 16.54 -26.77
CA ASP A 126 14.38 17.84 -26.88
C ASP A 126 14.05 18.23 -28.35
N ASP A 127 14.42 17.40 -29.32
CA ASP A 127 14.48 17.71 -30.75
C ASP A 127 13.25 17.26 -31.57
N LEU A 128 12.05 17.25 -31.00
CA LEU A 128 10.80 17.14 -31.77
C LEU A 128 9.91 18.40 -31.70
N GLU A 129 10.53 19.58 -31.58
CA GLU A 129 9.96 20.81 -32.11
C GLU A 129 10.78 21.25 -33.34
N GLU A 130 10.10 21.20 -34.50
CA GLU A 130 10.39 21.83 -35.81
C GLU A 130 10.48 20.83 -36.98
N GLU A 131 9.34 20.60 -37.65
CA GLU A 131 9.04 21.04 -39.03
C GLU A 131 7.52 21.01 -39.33
#